data_AF-A0A6B2L6S4-F1
#
_entry.id   AF-A0A6B2L6S4-F1
#
_cell.length_a   1.000
_cell.length_b   1.000
_cell.length_c   1.000
_cell.angle_alpha   90.00
_cell.angle_beta   90.00
_cell.angle_gamma   90.00
#
_symmetry.space_group_name_H-M   'P 1'
#
loop_
_entity.id
_entity.type
_entity.pdbx_description
1 polymer ?
#
loop_
_entity_poly.entity_id
_entity_poly.type
_entity_poly.pdbx_seq_one_letter_code
_entity_poly.pdbx_strand_id
1 'polypeptide(L)'
;MEDDLQEIREPEEEVKRKVRILASWVRASKNMVAFTGAGISTAAGISDFRGPNGIWTKRDQGTPVPRTFPLATAPTLTHLSLLSLHTHGHLHALISTNTDGLHLLSGFPLASFQELHGNRNIEACASCGRVYYRRFPVRPNDIPCKTRLTARRCDACRTPLRWTNVAFGQTLPDLGLHNAHRLAEQSDLSLVLGTTMKVEPAASLPFEGKKHRESKVVLVNLQRTNCDEKCDLRIFATCDEVSKLLMMELGLEVPQFFPLELAEDVEWQEVFQECYKFRSVSDDWYDGPVDPTVVEQDGEGSWGLRWFMEPKRRRSLARMKESTVARGENEISLNKGDMVEVLKRSKNEEGKSWCYVVKVGSSNDEPIRLGCVWECCLQYEIC
;
A
#
# COMPACT_ATOMS: atom_id res chain seq x y z
N MET A 1 15.41 11.34 26.94
CA MET A 1 15.99 11.72 25.63
C MET A 1 17.13 10.78 25.24
N GLU A 2 18.09 10.48 26.12
CA GLU A 2 19.14 9.48 25.84
C GLU A 2 18.59 8.05 25.65
N ASP A 3 17.69 7.58 26.53
CA ASP A 3 17.08 6.24 26.41
C ASP A 3 16.28 6.04 25.11
N ASP A 4 15.71 7.10 24.55
CA ASP A 4 14.92 7.05 23.31
C ASP A 4 15.80 6.82 22.07
N LEU A 5 17.10 7.12 22.15
CA LEU A 5 18.06 6.99 21.07
C LEU A 5 18.78 5.65 21.08
N GLN A 6 18.75 4.93 22.20
CA GLN A 6 19.45 3.66 22.35
C GLN A 6 18.86 2.59 21.41
N GLU A 7 19.69 2.09 20.50
CA GLU A 7 19.38 0.91 19.72
C GLU A 7 19.72 -0.35 20.52
N ILE A 8 18.77 -1.29 20.57
CA ILE A 8 18.92 -2.60 21.18
C ILE A 8 18.96 -3.62 20.06
N ARG A 9 19.86 -4.60 20.16
CA ARG A 9 19.94 -5.74 19.26
C ARG A 9 19.92 -7.03 20.07
N GLU A 10 19.01 -7.92 19.72
CA GLU A 10 18.95 -9.27 20.26
C GLU A 10 20.02 -10.16 19.63
N PRO A 11 20.53 -11.18 20.36
CA PRO A 11 21.35 -12.22 19.77
C PRO A 11 20.61 -12.92 18.62
N GLU A 12 21.34 -13.31 17.58
CA GLU A 12 20.77 -13.92 16.36
C GLU A 12 19.85 -15.11 16.66
N GLU A 13 20.22 -15.97 17.60
CA GLU A 13 19.41 -17.15 17.97
C GLU A 13 18.08 -16.76 18.64
N GLU A 14 18.05 -15.67 19.40
CA GLU A 14 16.82 -15.14 19.98
C GLU A 14 15.93 -14.53 18.91
N VAL A 15 16.51 -13.80 17.94
CA VAL A 15 15.78 -13.30 16.78
C VAL A 15 15.16 -14.46 15.99
N LYS A 16 15.93 -15.49 15.64
CA LYS A 16 15.42 -16.70 14.96
C LYS A 16 14.28 -17.36 15.74
N ARG A 17 14.42 -17.52 17.06
CA ARG A 17 13.38 -18.10 17.92
C ARG A 17 12.08 -17.28 17.84
N LYS A 18 12.16 -15.96 17.92
CA LYS A 18 11.00 -15.07 17.82
C LYS A 18 10.40 -15.04 16.42
N VAL A 19 11.22 -15.08 15.37
CA VAL A 19 10.74 -15.18 13.99
C VAL A 19 9.96 -16.47 13.76
N ARG A 20 10.37 -17.61 14.34
CA ARG A 20 9.57 -18.86 14.26
C ARG A 20 8.19 -18.70 14.90
N ILE A 21 8.10 -18.01 16.03
CA ILE A 21 6.82 -17.67 16.65
C ILE A 21 5.99 -16.78 15.72
N LEU A 22 6.59 -15.71 15.19
CA LEU A 22 5.94 -14.83 14.22
C LEU A 22 5.43 -15.61 13.00
N ALA A 23 6.25 -16.48 12.40
CA ALA A 23 5.87 -17.31 11.27
C ALA A 23 4.68 -18.23 11.59
N SER A 24 4.61 -18.77 12.82
CA SER A 24 3.44 -19.55 13.26
C SER A 24 2.16 -18.70 13.31
N TRP A 25 2.25 -17.46 13.77
CA TRP A 25 1.11 -16.54 13.84
C TRP A 25 0.71 -16.04 12.45
N VAL A 26 1.66 -15.78 11.56
CA VAL A 26 1.40 -15.41 10.16
C VAL A 26 0.64 -16.52 9.43
N ARG A 27 0.99 -17.79 9.65
CA ARG A 27 0.27 -18.94 9.07
C ARG A 27 -1.15 -19.09 9.62
N ALA A 28 -1.37 -18.75 10.88
CA ALA A 28 -2.66 -18.92 11.55
C ALA A 28 -3.61 -17.72 11.33
N SER A 29 -3.07 -16.54 11.09
CA SER A 29 -3.81 -15.30 10.89
C SER A 29 -4.62 -15.36 9.59
N LYS A 30 -5.85 -14.85 9.66
CA LYS A 30 -6.74 -14.68 8.50
C LYS A 30 -6.73 -13.24 7.99
N ASN A 31 -6.48 -12.28 8.88
CA ASN A 31 -6.52 -10.85 8.59
C ASN A 31 -5.29 -10.15 9.16
N MET A 32 -4.10 -10.50 8.68
CA MET A 32 -2.88 -9.78 9.09
C MET A 32 -2.85 -8.37 8.49
N VAL A 33 -2.53 -7.37 9.31
CA VAL A 33 -2.30 -5.99 8.87
C VAL A 33 -0.89 -5.55 9.26
N ALA A 34 -0.14 -4.99 8.32
CA ALA A 34 1.19 -4.46 8.56
C ALA A 34 1.15 -2.94 8.77
N PHE A 35 1.97 -2.46 9.71
CA PHE A 35 2.12 -1.05 10.05
C PHE A 35 3.59 -0.65 9.90
N THR A 36 3.88 0.33 9.05
CA THR A 36 5.27 0.67 8.72
C THR A 36 5.61 2.13 9.01
N GLY A 37 6.85 2.34 9.47
CA GLY A 37 7.45 3.66 9.63
C GLY A 37 8.85 3.75 9.03
N ALA A 38 9.52 4.88 9.27
CA ALA A 38 10.71 5.26 8.50
C ALA A 38 11.89 4.27 8.66
N GLY A 39 11.90 3.48 9.73
CA GLY A 39 12.92 2.46 10.00
C GLY A 39 13.06 1.43 8.87
N ILE A 40 11.97 1.09 8.16
CA ILE A 40 12.03 0.12 7.04
C ILE A 40 12.77 0.66 5.80
N SER A 41 12.96 1.97 5.71
CA SER A 41 13.57 2.67 4.57
C SER A 41 15.04 3.06 4.83
N THR A 42 15.55 2.83 6.05
CA THR A 42 16.93 3.17 6.44
C THR A 42 17.98 2.44 5.60
N ALA A 43 17.76 1.17 5.26
CA ALA A 43 18.64 0.40 4.39
C ALA A 43 18.67 0.90 2.94
N ALA A 44 17.67 1.66 2.50
CA ALA A 44 17.66 2.34 1.20
C ALA A 44 18.40 3.70 1.22
N GLY A 45 19.09 4.03 2.32
CA GLY A 45 19.77 5.31 2.48
C GLY A 45 18.84 6.47 2.82
N ILE A 46 17.58 6.20 3.15
CA ILE A 46 16.61 7.22 3.61
C ILE A 46 16.73 7.32 5.13
N SER A 47 17.17 8.46 5.64
CA SER A 47 17.23 8.69 7.08
C SER A 47 15.85 8.56 7.73
N ASP A 48 15.80 7.92 8.89
CA ASP A 48 14.62 7.97 9.73
C ASP A 48 14.45 9.36 10.39
N PHE A 49 13.48 9.46 11.28
CA PHE A 49 13.17 10.70 11.98
C PHE A 49 13.85 10.81 13.35
N ARG A 50 13.97 9.71 14.10
CA ARG A 50 14.29 9.71 15.54
C ARG A 50 15.36 8.69 15.94
N GLY A 51 15.93 7.97 14.99
CA GLY A 51 17.11 7.13 15.20
C GLY A 51 18.33 7.95 15.61
N PRO A 52 19.46 7.30 15.90
CA PRO A 52 20.72 7.99 16.22
C PRO A 52 21.13 8.99 15.13
N ASN A 53 20.80 8.69 13.87
CA ASN A 53 21.07 9.54 12.72
C ASN A 53 19.82 10.20 12.13
N GLY A 54 18.70 10.17 12.87
CA GLY A 54 17.41 10.66 12.42
C GLY A 54 17.38 12.18 12.21
N ILE A 55 16.48 12.63 11.33
CA ILE A 55 16.35 14.05 10.96
C ILE A 55 16.14 14.95 12.19
N TRP A 56 15.27 14.54 13.13
CA TRP A 56 14.98 15.34 14.34
C TRP A 56 16.10 15.22 15.35
N THR A 57 16.66 14.03 15.55
CA THR A 57 17.83 13.83 16.42
C THR A 57 18.98 14.75 16.03
N LYS A 58 19.30 14.81 14.72
CA LYS A 58 20.34 15.70 14.22
C LYS A 58 20.00 17.17 14.39
N ARG A 59 18.75 17.55 14.13
CA ARG A 59 18.27 18.94 14.32
C ARG A 59 18.36 19.38 15.78
N ASP A 60 17.95 18.52 16.71
CA ASP A 60 17.99 18.78 18.15
C ASP A 60 19.44 18.88 18.67
N GLN A 61 20.36 18.13 18.05
CA GLN A 61 21.80 18.20 18.31
C GLN A 61 22.50 19.36 17.58
N GLY A 62 21.78 20.16 16.77
CA GLY A 62 22.36 21.24 15.97
C GLY A 62 23.28 20.76 14.84
N THR A 63 23.23 19.48 14.47
CA THR A 63 24.06 18.90 13.41
C THR A 63 23.41 19.05 12.02
N PRO A 64 24.21 19.15 10.94
CA PRO A 64 23.67 19.26 9.59
C PRO A 64 22.82 18.04 9.21
N VAL A 65 21.56 18.29 8.87
CA VAL A 65 20.68 17.28 8.27
C VAL A 65 20.96 17.22 6.76
N PRO A 66 21.23 16.05 6.18
CA PRO A 66 21.35 15.90 4.74
C PRO A 66 20.09 16.44 4.05
N ARG A 67 20.25 17.40 3.14
CA ARG A 67 19.10 18.04 2.45
C ARG A 67 18.61 17.25 1.24
N THR A 68 19.32 16.21 0.86
CA THR A 68 19.09 15.46 -0.38
C THR A 68 18.72 14.03 -0.08
N PHE A 69 17.54 13.62 -0.54
CA PHE A 69 17.24 12.20 -0.72
C PHE A 69 18.14 11.64 -1.83
N PRO A 70 18.61 10.38 -1.73
CA PRO A 70 19.28 9.75 -2.85
C PRO A 70 18.36 9.75 -4.08
N LEU A 71 18.89 10.11 -5.25
CA LEU A 71 18.13 10.20 -6.51
C LEU A 71 17.62 8.84 -7.01
N ALA A 72 18.23 7.75 -6.56
CA ALA A 72 17.89 6.37 -6.90
C ALA A 72 17.74 5.52 -5.62
N THR A 73 16.58 5.62 -4.96
CA THR A 73 16.24 4.74 -3.84
C THR A 73 15.34 3.61 -4.33
N ALA A 74 15.82 2.37 -4.21
CA ALA A 74 15.02 1.18 -4.46
C ALA A 74 14.27 0.76 -3.18
N PRO A 75 13.12 0.06 -3.30
CA PRO A 75 12.48 -0.59 -2.16
C PRO A 75 13.44 -1.55 -1.43
N THR A 76 13.40 -1.56 -0.10
CA THR A 76 14.23 -2.48 0.70
C THR A 76 13.70 -3.91 0.66
N LEU A 77 14.47 -4.87 1.20
CA LEU A 77 14.03 -6.25 1.32
C LEU A 77 12.72 -6.35 2.12
N THR A 78 12.54 -5.52 3.15
CA THR A 78 11.26 -5.44 3.90
C THR A 78 10.10 -5.03 3.01
N HIS A 79 10.25 -4.02 2.13
CA HIS A 79 9.17 -3.59 1.23
C HIS A 79 8.76 -4.73 0.28
N LEU A 80 9.73 -5.43 -0.29
CA LEU A 80 9.48 -6.53 -1.23
C LEU A 80 8.95 -7.78 -0.52
N SER A 81 9.34 -8.02 0.73
CA SER A 81 8.79 -9.09 1.57
C SER A 81 7.32 -8.85 1.90
N LEU A 82 6.93 -7.60 2.21
CA LEU A 82 5.51 -7.24 2.42
C LEU A 82 4.67 -7.44 1.16
N LEU A 83 5.22 -7.09 -0.01
CA LEU A 83 4.58 -7.41 -1.29
C LEU A 83 4.40 -8.93 -1.44
N SER A 84 5.44 -9.72 -1.19
CA SER A 84 5.34 -11.19 -1.30
C SER A 84 4.35 -11.80 -0.32
N LEU A 85 4.30 -11.31 0.92
CA LEU A 85 3.29 -11.73 1.90
C LEU A 85 1.87 -11.42 1.42
N HIS A 86 1.67 -10.27 0.76
CA HIS A 86 0.36 -9.90 0.19
C HIS A 86 0.00 -10.80 -0.99
N THR A 87 0.92 -11.01 -1.95
CA THR A 87 0.65 -11.82 -3.14
C THR A 87 0.37 -13.29 -2.82
N HIS A 88 0.93 -13.80 -1.72
CA HIS A 88 0.67 -15.16 -1.22
C HIS A 88 -0.50 -15.23 -0.22
N GLY A 89 -1.24 -14.13 -0.01
CA GLY A 89 -2.46 -14.11 0.79
C GLY A 89 -2.25 -14.10 2.31
N HIS A 90 -1.02 -13.89 2.78
CA HIS A 90 -0.72 -13.76 4.21
C HIS A 90 -0.99 -12.36 4.75
N LEU A 91 -0.79 -11.32 3.95
CA LEU A 91 -0.99 -9.92 4.34
C LEU A 91 -2.24 -9.35 3.70
N HIS A 92 -3.23 -8.96 4.52
CA HIS A 92 -4.49 -8.40 4.05
C HIS A 92 -4.35 -6.93 3.63
N ALA A 93 -3.70 -6.12 4.48
CA ALA A 93 -3.51 -4.71 4.22
C ALA A 93 -2.23 -4.14 4.84
N LEU A 94 -1.77 -3.04 4.27
CA LEU A 94 -0.61 -2.29 4.72
C LEU A 94 -1.02 -0.85 5.04
N ILE A 95 -0.64 -0.39 6.23
CA ILE A 95 -0.85 0.98 6.69
C ILE A 95 0.54 1.59 6.94
N SER A 96 0.81 2.76 6.37
CA SER A 96 2.14 3.38 6.46
C SER A 96 2.09 4.83 6.91
N THR A 97 3.09 5.19 7.70
CA THR A 97 3.43 6.57 8.07
C THR A 97 4.55 7.15 7.21
N ASN A 98 5.11 6.34 6.29
CA ASN A 98 6.16 6.76 5.38
C ASN A 98 5.58 7.64 4.27
N THR A 99 6.41 8.59 3.84
CA THR A 99 6.08 9.50 2.73
C THR A 99 7.07 9.37 1.57
N ASP A 100 7.94 8.36 1.62
CA ASP A 100 9.04 8.14 0.67
C ASP A 100 8.58 7.58 -0.69
N GLY A 101 7.37 6.99 -0.73
CA GLY A 101 6.78 6.39 -1.93
C GLY A 101 7.30 4.99 -2.28
N LEU A 102 8.12 4.36 -1.43
CA LEU A 102 8.76 3.08 -1.73
C LEU A 102 7.79 1.89 -1.76
N HIS A 103 6.67 1.94 -1.02
CA HIS A 103 5.61 0.92 -1.11
C HIS A 103 4.89 0.93 -2.46
N LEU A 104 4.60 2.11 -3.01
CA LEU A 104 4.03 2.19 -4.36
C LEU A 104 5.07 1.79 -5.41
N LEU A 105 6.32 2.23 -5.22
CA LEU A 105 7.41 1.88 -6.13
C LEU A 105 7.68 0.36 -6.13
N SER A 106 7.50 -0.33 -5.00
CA SER A 106 7.65 -1.80 -4.95
C SER A 106 6.57 -2.54 -5.72
N GLY A 107 5.48 -1.88 -6.11
CA GLY A 107 4.33 -2.49 -6.76
C GLY A 107 3.26 -2.96 -5.77
N PHE A 108 3.30 -2.51 -4.50
CA PHE A 108 2.26 -2.86 -3.53
C PHE A 108 0.89 -2.33 -4.00
N PRO A 109 -0.17 -3.17 -3.98
CA PRO A 109 -1.46 -2.80 -4.57
C PRO A 109 -2.18 -1.69 -3.78
N LEU A 110 -2.59 -0.64 -4.50
CA LEU A 110 -3.29 0.53 -3.96
C LEU A 110 -4.54 0.17 -3.13
N ALA A 111 -5.30 -0.83 -3.58
CA ALA A 111 -6.53 -1.26 -2.91
C ALA A 111 -6.31 -1.79 -1.48
N SER A 112 -5.10 -2.27 -1.17
CA SER A 112 -4.72 -2.84 0.13
C SER A 112 -3.77 -1.94 0.90
N PHE A 113 -3.59 -0.67 0.49
CA PHE A 113 -2.58 0.22 1.03
C PHE A 113 -3.16 1.56 1.50
N GLN A 114 -2.82 1.97 2.72
CA GLN A 114 -3.22 3.26 3.29
C GLN A 114 -1.98 4.10 3.67
N GLU A 115 -1.84 5.27 3.06
CA GLU A 115 -0.79 6.26 3.36
C GLU A 115 -1.33 7.33 4.30
N LEU A 116 -0.99 7.25 5.58
CA LEU A 116 -1.53 8.18 6.58
C LEU A 116 -0.93 9.58 6.45
N HIS A 117 0.35 9.67 6.10
CA HIS A 117 1.07 10.97 6.07
C HIS A 117 1.25 11.52 4.65
N GLY A 118 0.55 10.96 3.66
CA GLY A 118 0.69 11.29 2.25
C GLY A 118 1.99 10.76 1.63
N ASN A 119 2.32 11.26 0.44
CA ASN A 119 3.40 10.72 -0.37
C ASN A 119 4.12 11.82 -1.15
N ARG A 120 5.46 11.83 -1.09
CA ARG A 120 6.30 12.84 -1.74
C ARG A 120 6.16 12.88 -3.26
N ASN A 121 5.65 11.83 -3.87
CA ASN A 121 5.48 11.66 -5.32
C ASN A 121 4.03 11.94 -5.76
N ILE A 122 3.10 12.19 -4.83
CA ILE A 122 1.68 12.38 -5.14
C ILE A 122 1.28 13.84 -4.91
N GLU A 123 0.60 14.39 -5.91
CA GLU A 123 -0.08 15.68 -5.85
C GLU A 123 -1.57 15.53 -6.17
N ALA A 124 -2.39 16.43 -5.64
CA ALA A 124 -3.83 16.38 -5.75
C ALA A 124 -4.44 17.75 -6.03
N CYS A 125 -5.58 17.73 -6.70
CA CYS A 125 -6.38 18.92 -6.94
C CYS A 125 -7.35 19.13 -5.79
N ALA A 126 -7.22 20.27 -5.09
CA ALA A 126 -8.12 20.60 -3.99
C ALA A 126 -9.57 20.89 -4.43
N SER A 127 -9.79 21.19 -5.70
CA SER A 127 -11.12 21.57 -6.22
C SER A 127 -11.92 20.37 -6.75
N CYS A 128 -11.29 19.45 -7.48
CA CYS A 128 -12.00 18.30 -8.07
C CYS A 128 -11.58 16.94 -7.50
N GLY A 129 -10.62 16.91 -6.57
CA GLY A 129 -10.13 15.67 -5.95
C GLY A 129 -9.24 14.80 -6.83
N ARG A 130 -8.94 15.20 -8.08
CA ARG A 130 -8.08 14.42 -8.98
C ARG A 130 -6.66 14.31 -8.43
N VAL A 131 -6.08 13.11 -8.49
CA VAL A 131 -4.76 12.79 -7.97
C VAL A 131 -3.79 12.43 -9.08
N TYR A 132 -2.51 12.70 -8.85
CA TYR A 132 -1.45 12.47 -9.84
C TYR A 132 -0.23 11.91 -9.13
N TYR A 133 0.25 10.78 -9.61
CA TYR A 133 1.53 10.22 -9.20
C TYR A 133 2.63 10.67 -10.16
N ARG A 134 3.79 11.07 -9.62
CA ARG A 134 4.97 11.51 -10.37
C ARG A 134 6.17 10.63 -10.02
N ARG A 135 7.09 10.39 -10.96
CA ARG A 135 8.37 9.67 -10.67
C ARG A 135 9.35 10.51 -9.85
N PHE A 136 9.08 11.79 -9.71
CA PHE A 136 9.91 12.74 -9.00
C PHE A 136 9.15 13.33 -7.81
N PRO A 137 9.87 13.84 -6.81
CA PRO A 137 9.25 14.51 -5.68
C PRO A 137 8.45 15.73 -6.14
N VAL A 138 7.16 15.79 -5.78
CA VAL A 138 6.25 16.83 -6.28
C VAL A 138 6.49 18.19 -5.64
N ARG A 139 7.11 18.22 -4.46
CA ARG A 139 7.45 19.45 -3.73
C ARG A 139 8.67 20.13 -4.38
N PRO A 140 8.54 21.38 -4.85
CA PRO A 140 9.68 22.14 -5.32
C PRO A 140 10.56 22.58 -4.15
N ASN A 141 11.89 22.58 -4.35
CA ASN A 141 12.85 22.98 -3.31
C ASN A 141 12.68 24.45 -2.90
N ASP A 142 12.24 25.30 -3.83
CA ASP A 142 12.18 26.76 -3.67
C ASP A 142 10.84 27.26 -3.10
N ILE A 143 9.87 26.35 -2.87
CA ILE A 143 8.54 26.71 -2.37
C ILE A 143 8.45 26.45 -0.85
N PRO A 144 8.05 27.46 -0.04
CA PRO A 144 7.84 27.28 1.39
C PRO A 144 6.80 26.19 1.67
N CYS A 145 7.10 25.30 2.64
CA CYS A 145 6.23 24.19 3.03
C CYS A 145 4.76 24.60 3.28
N LYS A 146 4.55 25.85 3.74
CA LYS A 146 3.24 26.37 4.12
C LYS A 146 2.26 26.53 2.95
N THR A 147 2.75 26.73 1.72
CA THR A 147 1.86 26.98 0.56
C THR A 147 1.28 25.69 -0.04
N ARG A 148 1.97 24.56 0.13
CA ARG A 148 1.62 23.24 -0.41
C ARG A 148 1.53 23.12 -1.93
N LEU A 149 1.88 24.16 -2.68
CA LEU A 149 1.72 24.23 -4.14
C LEU A 149 2.84 23.50 -4.90
N THR A 150 2.48 22.71 -5.91
CA THR A 150 3.44 21.91 -6.67
C THR A 150 3.90 22.56 -7.98
N ALA A 151 3.64 23.87 -8.15
CA ALA A 151 3.84 24.65 -9.38
C ALA A 151 3.08 24.15 -10.64
N ARG A 152 2.29 23.08 -10.51
CA ARG A 152 1.49 22.46 -11.57
C ARG A 152 0.01 22.75 -11.39
N ARG A 153 -0.78 22.54 -12.44
CA ARG A 153 -2.23 22.75 -12.48
C ARG A 153 -2.96 21.48 -12.87
N CYS A 154 -4.16 21.30 -12.33
CA CYS A 154 -5.06 20.22 -12.70
C CYS A 154 -5.36 20.26 -14.20
N ASP A 155 -5.36 19.11 -14.86
CA ASP A 155 -5.68 18.99 -16.28
C ASP A 155 -7.17 19.22 -16.57
N ALA A 156 -8.05 18.91 -15.61
CA ALA A 156 -9.50 19.04 -15.74
C ALA A 156 -10.03 20.44 -15.38
N CYS A 157 -9.68 20.98 -14.21
CA CYS A 157 -10.25 22.24 -13.71
C CYS A 157 -9.24 23.39 -13.60
N ARG A 158 -7.97 23.17 -13.97
CA ARG A 158 -6.88 24.17 -13.94
C ARG A 158 -6.52 24.73 -12.57
N THR A 159 -7.17 24.32 -11.49
CA THR A 159 -6.81 24.65 -10.10
C THR A 159 -5.38 24.22 -9.80
N PRO A 160 -4.58 25.05 -9.11
CA PRO A 160 -3.22 24.68 -8.69
C PRO A 160 -3.22 23.38 -7.88
N LEU A 161 -2.28 22.49 -8.19
CA LEU A 161 -2.10 21.22 -7.50
C LEU A 161 -1.36 21.42 -6.18
N ARG A 162 -1.71 20.59 -5.19
CA ARG A 162 -1.08 20.57 -3.86
C ARG A 162 -0.41 19.22 -3.62
N TRP A 163 0.74 19.18 -2.95
CA TRP A 163 1.35 17.91 -2.54
C TRP A 163 0.61 17.31 -1.36
N THR A 164 0.67 15.98 -1.23
CA THR A 164 -0.16 15.26 -0.24
C THR A 164 0.48 15.13 1.15
N ASN A 165 1.80 15.35 1.29
CA ASN A 165 2.51 15.20 2.56
C ASN A 165 1.85 16.00 3.71
N VAL A 166 1.61 15.30 4.81
CA VAL A 166 1.11 15.86 6.07
C VAL A 166 2.31 16.31 6.91
N ALA A 167 2.32 17.58 7.33
CA ALA A 167 3.28 18.11 8.28
C ALA A 167 2.74 17.98 9.72
N PHE A 168 3.62 18.12 10.71
CA PHE A 168 3.22 18.10 12.12
C PHE A 168 2.17 19.18 12.42
N GLY A 169 1.17 18.79 13.22
CA GLY A 169 0.04 19.65 13.62
C GLY A 169 -1.10 19.69 12.62
N GLN A 170 -1.00 18.98 11.49
CA GLN A 170 -2.05 18.90 10.47
C GLN A 170 -2.84 17.61 10.62
N THR A 171 -4.12 17.66 10.24
CA THR A 171 -5.01 16.50 10.24
C THR A 171 -4.53 15.46 9.24
N LEU A 172 -4.83 14.18 9.49
CA LEU A 172 -4.61 13.10 8.52
C LEU A 172 -5.71 13.08 7.45
N PRO A 173 -5.51 12.42 6.30
CA PRO A 173 -6.57 12.26 5.29
C PRO A 173 -7.74 11.45 5.85
N ASP A 174 -8.94 12.04 5.88
CA ASP A 174 -10.13 11.44 6.52
C ASP A 174 -10.43 10.03 6.02
N LEU A 175 -10.43 9.83 4.70
CA LEU A 175 -10.75 8.52 4.11
C LEU A 175 -9.65 7.48 4.39
N GLY A 176 -8.39 7.87 4.28
CA GLY A 176 -7.25 6.98 4.54
C GLY A 176 -7.21 6.54 6.00
N LEU A 177 -7.44 7.49 6.91
CA LEU A 177 -7.50 7.22 8.34
C LEU A 177 -8.72 6.36 8.71
N HIS A 178 -9.91 6.67 8.19
CA HIS A 178 -11.12 5.86 8.43
C HIS A 178 -10.92 4.41 7.97
N ASN A 179 -10.37 4.20 6.76
CA ASN A 179 -10.04 2.88 6.27
C ASN A 179 -9.01 2.17 7.14
N ALA A 180 -8.00 2.90 7.63
CA ALA A 180 -6.98 2.34 8.50
C ALA A 180 -7.55 1.85 9.83
N HIS A 181 -8.47 2.60 10.46
CA HIS A 181 -9.21 2.16 11.65
C HIS A 181 -9.99 0.87 11.37
N ARG A 182 -10.81 0.85 10.33
CA ARG A 182 -11.61 -0.34 9.96
C ARG A 182 -10.72 -1.58 9.75
N LEU A 183 -9.61 -1.43 9.02
CA LEU A 183 -8.68 -2.52 8.77
C LEU A 183 -8.00 -3.00 10.06
N ALA A 184 -7.62 -2.07 10.93
CA ALA A 184 -6.97 -2.36 12.20
C ALA A 184 -7.91 -3.04 13.21
N GLU A 185 -9.18 -2.63 13.29
CA GLU A 185 -10.20 -3.27 14.11
C GLU A 185 -10.50 -4.72 13.67
N GLN A 186 -10.38 -4.99 12.37
CA GLN A 186 -10.64 -6.31 11.78
C GLN A 186 -9.43 -7.26 11.86
N SER A 187 -8.26 -6.77 12.26
CA SER A 187 -7.02 -7.56 12.27
C SER A 187 -6.98 -8.56 13.43
N ASP A 188 -6.53 -9.78 13.13
CA ASP A 188 -6.18 -10.80 14.13
C ASP A 188 -4.66 -10.90 14.37
N LEU A 189 -3.87 -10.25 13.52
CA LEU A 189 -2.43 -10.06 13.69
C LEU A 189 -2.00 -8.70 13.14
N SER A 190 -1.40 -7.87 14.00
CA SER A 190 -0.79 -6.61 13.62
C SER A 190 0.73 -6.74 13.63
N LEU A 191 1.37 -6.52 12.48
CA LEU A 191 2.83 -6.54 12.33
C LEU A 191 3.38 -5.12 12.20
N VAL A 192 3.99 -4.60 13.26
CA VAL A 192 4.55 -3.25 13.34
C VAL A 192 6.04 -3.27 13.03
N LEU A 193 6.48 -2.49 12.04
CA LEU A 193 7.84 -2.49 11.50
C LEU A 193 8.42 -1.07 11.45
N GLY A 194 9.56 -0.86 12.12
CA GLY A 194 10.42 0.31 11.90
C GLY A 194 9.77 1.64 12.28
N THR A 195 8.99 1.67 13.37
CA THR A 195 8.35 2.89 13.88
C THR A 195 8.54 3.01 15.38
N THR A 196 8.78 4.22 15.87
CA THR A 196 8.88 4.51 17.31
C THR A 196 7.51 4.62 17.99
N MET A 197 6.40 4.54 17.24
CA MET A 197 5.03 4.59 17.76
C MET A 197 4.74 5.84 18.61
N LYS A 198 5.20 7.02 18.16
CA LYS A 198 5.07 8.30 18.90
C LYS A 198 4.00 9.25 18.35
N VAL A 199 3.46 8.97 17.17
CA VAL A 199 2.55 9.89 16.46
C VAL A 199 1.17 9.28 16.42
N GLU A 200 0.23 9.89 17.12
CA GLU A 200 -1.19 9.54 17.07
C GLU A 200 -1.87 10.18 15.84
N PRO A 201 -2.96 9.57 15.32
CA PRO A 201 -3.56 8.29 15.73
C PRO A 201 -2.82 7.03 15.26
N ALA A 202 -1.76 7.16 14.44
CA ALA A 202 -1.09 6.01 13.83
C ALA A 202 -0.49 5.02 14.85
N ALA A 203 -0.07 5.50 16.03
CA ALA A 203 0.51 4.69 17.10
C ALA A 203 -0.52 3.80 17.82
N SER A 204 -1.79 4.20 17.87
CA SER A 204 -2.85 3.41 18.52
C SER A 204 -3.46 2.36 17.60
N LEU A 205 -3.46 2.59 16.28
CA LEU A 205 -4.06 1.68 15.28
C LEU A 205 -3.69 0.20 15.44
N PRO A 206 -2.41 -0.22 15.62
CA PRO A 206 -2.07 -1.64 15.66
C PRO A 206 -2.76 -2.44 16.78
N PHE A 207 -3.27 -1.76 17.80
CA PHE A 207 -3.90 -2.36 18.96
C PHE A 207 -5.42 -2.43 18.87
N GLU A 208 -6.04 -1.89 17.82
CA GLU A 208 -7.51 -1.79 17.74
C GLU A 208 -8.20 -3.16 17.65
N GLY A 209 -7.61 -4.11 16.91
CA GLY A 209 -8.10 -5.49 16.87
C GLY A 209 -8.19 -6.16 18.25
N LYS A 210 -7.34 -5.77 19.22
CA LYS A 210 -7.38 -6.30 20.60
C LYS A 210 -8.65 -5.91 21.36
N LYS A 211 -9.37 -4.86 20.94
CA LYS A 211 -10.61 -4.42 21.60
C LYS A 211 -11.77 -5.40 21.37
N HIS A 212 -11.73 -6.15 20.27
CA HIS A 212 -12.88 -6.93 19.79
C HIS A 212 -12.54 -8.40 19.49
N ARG A 213 -11.25 -8.78 19.49
CA ARG A 213 -10.77 -10.11 19.09
C ARG A 213 -9.53 -10.50 19.89
N GLU A 214 -9.20 -11.80 19.89
CA GLU A 214 -7.87 -12.29 20.30
C GLU A 214 -6.81 -11.93 19.25
N SER A 215 -6.59 -10.63 19.06
CA SER A 215 -5.61 -10.10 18.10
C SER A 215 -4.22 -10.05 18.74
N LYS A 216 -3.20 -10.44 17.98
CA LYS A 216 -1.80 -10.36 18.41
C LYS A 216 -1.11 -9.16 17.78
N VAL A 217 -0.22 -8.52 18.52
CA VAL A 217 0.60 -7.41 18.03
C VAL A 217 2.07 -7.79 18.14
N VAL A 218 2.77 -7.72 17.02
CA VAL A 218 4.21 -7.96 16.91
C VAL A 218 4.88 -6.63 16.62
N LEU A 219 5.95 -6.29 17.35
CA LEU A 219 6.67 -5.04 17.16
C LEU A 219 8.16 -5.27 16.91
N VAL A 220 8.60 -4.88 15.71
CA VAL A 220 9.97 -4.99 15.23
C VAL A 220 10.55 -3.58 15.06
N ASN A 221 11.51 -3.25 15.91
CA ASN A 221 12.21 -1.96 15.88
C ASN A 221 13.52 -2.07 16.67
N LEU A 222 14.55 -1.30 16.32
CA LEU A 222 15.80 -1.26 17.08
C LEU A 222 15.66 -0.48 18.39
N GLN A 223 14.91 0.62 18.37
CA GLN A 223 14.67 1.46 19.54
C GLN A 223 13.47 0.96 20.35
N ARG A 224 13.46 1.24 21.65
CA ARG A 224 12.27 1.06 22.49
C ARG A 224 11.12 1.93 22.00
N THR A 225 9.90 1.48 22.26
CA THR A 225 8.68 2.23 21.97
C THR A 225 7.81 2.31 23.22
N ASN A 226 6.93 3.32 23.27
CA ASN A 226 5.93 3.46 24.34
C ASN A 226 4.88 2.34 24.33
N CYS A 227 4.97 1.43 23.36
CA CYS A 227 4.02 0.33 23.17
C CYS A 227 4.66 -1.05 23.38
N ASP A 228 5.93 -1.12 23.81
CA ASP A 228 6.68 -2.38 23.96
C ASP A 228 5.96 -3.34 24.92
N GLU A 229 5.41 -2.85 26.03
CA GLU A 229 4.68 -3.68 27.02
C GLU A 229 3.29 -4.11 26.55
N LYS A 230 2.74 -3.48 25.50
CA LYS A 230 1.39 -3.78 24.98
C LYS A 230 1.40 -4.84 23.88
N CYS A 231 2.57 -5.10 23.29
CA CYS A 231 2.72 -6.07 22.21
C CYS A 231 2.91 -7.51 22.75
N ASP A 232 2.47 -8.49 21.99
CA ASP A 232 2.57 -9.92 22.34
C ASP A 232 3.95 -10.49 21.98
N LEU A 233 4.64 -9.87 21.02
CA LEU A 233 5.99 -10.25 20.62
C LEU A 233 6.80 -9.01 20.22
N ARG A 234 7.82 -8.71 21.01
CA ARG A 234 8.80 -7.65 20.74
C ARG A 234 10.08 -8.24 20.14
N ILE A 235 10.56 -7.73 19.02
CA ILE A 235 11.81 -8.17 18.37
C ILE A 235 12.77 -6.98 18.16
N PHE A 236 13.91 -6.98 18.84
CA PHE A 236 14.92 -5.94 18.72
C PHE A 236 15.95 -6.31 17.64
N ALA A 237 15.59 -6.07 16.39
CA ALA A 237 16.41 -6.36 15.21
C ALA A 237 16.08 -5.41 14.07
N THR A 238 16.87 -5.45 12.99
CA THR A 238 16.53 -4.71 11.77
C THR A 238 15.32 -5.32 11.08
N CYS A 239 14.51 -4.49 10.40
CA CYS A 239 13.33 -5.00 9.68
C CYS A 239 13.72 -5.93 8.54
N ASP A 240 14.85 -5.70 7.85
CA ASP A 240 15.31 -6.56 6.76
C ASP A 240 15.78 -7.93 7.29
N GLU A 241 16.45 -7.98 8.44
CA GLU A 241 16.84 -9.25 9.08
C GLU A 241 15.62 -10.09 9.45
N VAL A 242 14.63 -9.47 10.13
CA VAL A 242 13.38 -10.16 10.51
C VAL A 242 12.60 -10.59 9.27
N SER A 243 12.50 -9.73 8.25
CA SER A 243 11.80 -10.05 7.01
C SER A 243 12.47 -11.21 6.28
N LYS A 244 13.80 -11.20 6.14
CA LYS A 244 14.54 -12.30 5.51
C LYS A 244 14.30 -13.62 6.21
N LEU A 245 14.44 -13.65 7.54
CA LEU A 245 14.21 -14.87 8.33
C LEU A 245 12.75 -15.32 8.25
N LEU A 246 11.79 -14.39 8.27
CA LEU A 246 10.36 -14.71 8.17
C LEU A 246 10.04 -15.34 6.81
N MET A 247 10.55 -14.78 5.72
CA MET A 247 10.36 -15.31 4.36
C MET A 247 10.94 -16.71 4.23
N MET A 248 12.14 -16.95 4.80
CA MET A 248 12.74 -18.30 4.88
C MET A 248 11.87 -19.27 5.67
N GLU A 249 11.40 -18.87 6.86
CA GLU A 249 10.54 -19.71 7.71
C GLU A 249 9.21 -20.03 7.03
N LEU A 250 8.64 -19.12 6.22
CA LEU A 250 7.40 -19.33 5.48
C LEU A 250 7.61 -20.07 4.14
N GLY A 251 8.86 -20.24 3.69
CA GLY A 251 9.18 -20.84 2.38
C GLY A 251 8.74 -19.96 1.20
N LEU A 252 8.76 -18.64 1.37
CA LEU A 252 8.32 -17.66 0.36
C LEU A 252 9.53 -16.96 -0.26
N GLU A 253 9.47 -16.76 -1.57
CA GLU A 253 10.49 -15.97 -2.28
C GLU A 253 10.20 -14.48 -2.17
N VAL A 254 11.27 -13.68 -2.06
CA VAL A 254 11.17 -12.22 -2.14
C VAL A 254 11.33 -11.82 -3.61
N PRO A 255 10.35 -11.14 -4.22
CA PRO A 255 10.43 -10.76 -5.63
C PRO A 255 11.62 -9.83 -5.87
N GLN A 256 12.26 -9.97 -7.02
CA GLN A 256 13.27 -9.01 -7.46
C GLN A 256 12.59 -7.69 -7.84
N PHE A 257 13.15 -6.58 -7.36
CA PHE A 257 12.69 -5.26 -7.78
C PHE A 257 13.16 -4.97 -9.20
N PHE A 258 12.19 -4.78 -10.10
CA PHE A 258 12.42 -4.21 -11.42
C PHE A 258 11.92 -2.77 -11.40
N PRO A 259 12.75 -1.77 -11.79
CA PRO A 259 12.31 -0.39 -11.95
C PRO A 259 11.16 -0.36 -12.95
N LEU A 260 9.97 -0.31 -12.39
CA LEU A 260 8.72 -0.40 -13.08
C LEU A 260 8.57 0.89 -13.92
N GLU A 261 8.37 0.80 -15.24
CA GLU A 261 8.12 1.94 -16.14
C GLU A 261 6.70 2.52 -15.97
N LEU A 262 6.18 2.53 -14.72
CA LEU A 262 4.76 2.69 -14.39
C LEU A 262 4.15 4.05 -14.75
N ALA A 263 4.92 5.13 -14.68
CA ALA A 263 4.31 6.46 -14.64
C ALA A 263 4.07 7.10 -16.02
N GLU A 264 4.63 6.51 -17.09
CA GLU A 264 4.39 6.92 -18.48
C GLU A 264 3.29 6.09 -19.15
N ASP A 265 2.89 4.98 -18.50
CA ASP A 265 1.72 4.22 -18.91
C ASP A 265 0.44 4.98 -18.51
N VAL A 266 -0.24 5.51 -19.53
CA VAL A 266 -1.53 6.20 -19.38
C VAL A 266 -2.55 5.31 -18.66
N GLU A 267 -2.54 3.99 -18.93
CA GLU A 267 -3.44 3.04 -18.27
C GLU A 267 -3.18 2.98 -16.76
N TRP A 268 -1.91 3.01 -16.33
CA TRP A 268 -1.60 2.99 -14.90
C TRP A 268 -2.00 4.29 -14.20
N GLN A 269 -1.84 5.45 -14.83
CA GLN A 269 -2.29 6.72 -14.26
C GLN A 269 -3.81 6.78 -14.10
N GLU A 270 -4.56 6.23 -15.06
CA GLU A 270 -6.02 6.08 -14.95
C GLU A 270 -6.40 5.16 -13.79
N VAL A 271 -5.79 3.97 -13.70
CA VAL A 271 -6.00 3.04 -12.57
C VAL A 271 -5.62 3.68 -11.24
N PHE A 272 -4.52 4.45 -11.19
CA PHE A 272 -4.11 5.18 -10.01
C PHE A 272 -5.15 6.23 -9.60
N GLN A 273 -5.67 7.01 -10.54
CA GLN A 273 -6.73 7.99 -10.29
C GLN A 273 -8.04 7.34 -9.81
N GLU A 274 -8.36 6.16 -10.32
CA GLU A 274 -9.54 5.40 -9.90
C GLU A 274 -9.36 4.78 -8.52
N CYS A 275 -8.20 4.18 -8.23
CA CYS A 275 -7.97 3.42 -7.00
C CYS A 275 -7.52 4.31 -5.83
N TYR A 276 -6.68 5.32 -6.09
CA TYR A 276 -6.15 6.19 -5.05
C TYR A 276 -7.18 7.26 -4.70
N LYS A 277 -8.00 6.96 -3.71
CA LYS A 277 -9.01 7.89 -3.19
C LYS A 277 -8.37 8.82 -2.17
N PHE A 278 -8.01 10.02 -2.61
CA PHE A 278 -7.60 11.11 -1.74
C PHE A 278 -8.81 12.01 -1.50
N ARG A 279 -9.17 12.31 -0.25
CA ARG A 279 -10.27 13.23 0.05
C ARG A 279 -9.86 14.32 1.05
N SER A 280 -10.19 15.55 0.69
CA SER A 280 -10.84 16.57 1.51
C SER A 280 -11.87 17.24 0.59
N VAL A 281 -13.10 17.46 1.05
CA VAL A 281 -14.17 18.10 0.28
C VAL A 281 -14.41 19.55 0.74
N SER A 282 -13.44 20.15 1.44
CA SER A 282 -13.55 21.51 1.96
C SER A 282 -12.66 22.49 1.18
N ASP A 283 -13.03 23.77 1.24
CA ASP A 283 -12.24 24.88 0.70
C ASP A 283 -10.88 25.08 1.41
N ASP A 284 -10.58 24.30 2.46
CA ASP A 284 -9.27 24.31 3.11
C ASP A 284 -8.79 22.91 3.51
N TRP A 285 -8.02 22.30 2.61
CA TRP A 285 -7.71 20.86 2.48
C TRP A 285 -7.15 20.11 3.73
N TYR A 286 -6.89 20.74 4.88
CA TYR A 286 -6.53 20.05 6.14
C TYR A 286 -6.95 20.77 7.45
N ASP A 287 -7.46 22.00 7.40
CA ASP A 287 -7.83 22.80 8.58
C ASP A 287 -9.27 23.32 8.43
N GLY A 288 -10.27 22.80 9.17
CA GLY A 288 -11.62 23.40 9.21
C GLY A 288 -12.77 22.41 9.46
N PRO A 289 -13.92 22.88 10.00
CA PRO A 289 -14.86 22.07 10.77
C PRO A 289 -15.65 21.05 9.95
N VAL A 290 -16.01 19.96 10.63
CA VAL A 290 -16.80 18.83 10.11
C VAL A 290 -18.18 19.31 9.66
N ASP A 291 -18.59 18.91 8.45
CA ASP A 291 -19.96 19.07 7.97
C ASP A 291 -20.88 18.11 8.74
N PRO A 292 -21.82 18.62 9.57
CA PRO A 292 -22.74 17.78 10.34
C PRO A 292 -23.78 17.06 9.48
N THR A 293 -23.90 17.38 8.18
CA THR A 293 -24.87 16.76 7.27
C THR A 293 -24.34 15.51 6.55
N VAL A 294 -23.06 15.19 6.73
CA VAL A 294 -22.44 13.94 6.22
C VAL A 294 -22.30 12.88 7.32
N VAL A 295 -22.58 13.25 8.57
CA VAL A 295 -22.82 12.30 9.67
C VAL A 295 -24.33 12.10 9.80
N GLU A 296 -24.93 11.36 8.89
CA GLU A 296 -26.24 10.77 9.19
C GLU A 296 -26.03 9.80 10.36
N GLN A 297 -26.61 10.13 11.51
CA GLN A 297 -26.95 9.13 12.51
C GLN A 297 -27.92 8.18 11.84
N ASP A 298 -27.44 7.03 11.39
CA ASP A 298 -28.30 5.87 11.22
C ASP A 298 -28.78 5.50 12.62
N GLY A 299 -29.96 6.01 12.95
CA GLY A 299 -30.78 5.55 14.05
C GLY A 299 -30.93 4.04 13.90
N GLU A 300 -30.58 3.32 14.97
CA GLU A 300 -30.40 1.86 15.07
C GLU A 300 -28.98 1.35 14.78
N GLY A 301 -28.00 1.75 15.61
CA GLY A 301 -27.02 0.82 16.21
C GLY A 301 -26.21 -0.12 15.30
N SER A 302 -26.04 0.20 14.02
CA SER A 302 -25.36 -0.60 13.02
C SER A 302 -24.86 0.34 11.93
N TRP A 303 -23.55 0.60 11.88
CA TRP A 303 -22.91 1.38 10.83
C TRP A 303 -22.92 0.62 9.50
N GLY A 304 -24.07 0.64 8.83
CA GLY A 304 -24.29 0.04 7.52
C GLY A 304 -24.09 1.05 6.41
N LEU A 305 -22.84 1.47 6.17
CA LEU A 305 -22.49 2.10 4.90
C LEU A 305 -22.89 1.14 3.78
N ARG A 306 -23.87 1.55 2.97
CA ARG A 306 -24.31 0.84 1.76
C ARG A 306 -23.09 0.40 0.98
N TRP A 307 -22.88 -0.91 0.98
CA TRP A 307 -21.94 -1.66 0.17
C TRP A 307 -21.69 -0.99 -1.18
N PHE A 308 -20.56 -0.29 -1.31
CA PHE A 308 -19.73 -0.63 -2.44
C PHE A 308 -19.01 -1.88 -1.97
N MET A 309 -19.48 -3.02 -2.48
CA MET A 309 -18.67 -4.22 -2.52
C MET A 309 -17.23 -3.79 -2.84
N GLU A 310 -16.25 -4.61 -2.45
CA GLU A 310 -15.02 -4.70 -3.22
C GLU A 310 -15.35 -4.43 -4.71
N PRO A 311 -14.49 -3.80 -5.52
CA PRO A 311 -14.52 -4.24 -6.89
C PRO A 311 -14.28 -5.74 -6.74
N LYS A 312 -15.37 -6.54 -6.72
CA LYS A 312 -15.39 -7.92 -7.14
C LYS A 312 -14.47 -7.79 -8.32
N ARG A 313 -13.26 -8.33 -8.26
CA ARG A 313 -12.53 -8.59 -9.48
C ARG A 313 -13.57 -9.35 -10.27
N ARG A 314 -14.26 -8.66 -11.19
CA ARG A 314 -15.20 -9.30 -12.09
C ARG A 314 -14.22 -10.06 -12.95
N ARG A 315 -13.80 -11.23 -12.45
CA ARG A 315 -13.26 -12.31 -13.23
C ARG A 315 -14.37 -12.51 -14.23
N SER A 316 -14.21 -11.85 -15.36
CA SER A 316 -15.22 -11.83 -16.40
C SER A 316 -14.98 -13.15 -17.10
N LEU A 317 -15.43 -14.21 -16.44
CA LEU A 317 -15.41 -15.56 -16.97
C LEU A 317 -16.32 -15.51 -18.19
N ALA A 318 -15.73 -15.81 -19.33
CA ALA A 318 -16.43 -15.89 -20.58
C ALA A 318 -16.41 -17.34 -21.05
N ARG A 319 -17.53 -17.78 -21.59
CA ARG A 319 -17.66 -19.08 -22.25
C ARG A 319 -17.52 -18.88 -23.75
N MET A 320 -16.71 -19.70 -24.41
CA MET A 320 -16.54 -19.68 -25.86
C MET A 320 -17.84 -20.11 -26.57
N LYS A 321 -18.38 -19.26 -27.46
CA LYS A 321 -19.58 -19.54 -28.26
C LYS A 321 -19.29 -20.42 -29.47
N GLU A 322 -18.09 -20.27 -30.03
CA GLU A 322 -17.60 -20.97 -31.22
C GLU A 322 -16.12 -21.29 -31.01
N SER A 323 -15.65 -22.38 -31.63
CA SER A 323 -14.23 -22.72 -31.60
C SER A 323 -13.45 -21.70 -32.42
N THR A 324 -12.31 -21.22 -31.91
CA THR A 324 -11.45 -20.25 -32.58
C THR A 324 -9.99 -20.46 -32.21
N VAL A 325 -9.08 -19.80 -32.92
CA VAL A 325 -7.66 -19.78 -32.57
C VAL A 325 -7.34 -18.39 -32.03
N ALA A 326 -6.97 -18.33 -30.75
CA ALA A 326 -6.47 -17.11 -30.15
C ALA A 326 -5.02 -16.90 -30.59
N ARG A 327 -4.73 -15.70 -31.10
CA ARG A 327 -3.38 -15.33 -31.56
C ARG A 327 -2.63 -14.62 -30.44
N GLY A 328 -1.41 -15.05 -30.13
CA GLY A 328 -0.55 -14.50 -29.07
C GLY A 328 0.91 -14.88 -29.31
N GLU A 329 1.75 -14.87 -28.27
CA GLU A 329 3.13 -15.40 -28.37
C GLU A 329 3.17 -16.88 -28.79
N ASN A 330 2.07 -17.61 -28.57
CA ASN A 330 1.78 -18.91 -29.16
C ASN A 330 0.32 -18.95 -29.66
N GLU A 331 0.04 -19.69 -30.73
CA GLU A 331 -1.35 -19.95 -31.15
C GLU A 331 -2.04 -20.88 -30.16
N ILE A 332 -3.20 -20.48 -29.65
CA ILE A 332 -3.98 -21.26 -28.69
C ILE A 332 -5.32 -21.63 -29.35
N SER A 333 -5.58 -22.92 -29.52
CA SER A 333 -6.88 -23.39 -29.95
C SER A 333 -7.87 -23.37 -28.79
N LEU A 334 -9.01 -22.72 -28.98
CA LEU A 334 -10.11 -22.63 -28.04
C LEU A 334 -11.33 -23.30 -28.62
N ASN A 335 -11.95 -24.20 -27.87
CA ASN A 335 -13.13 -24.91 -28.29
C ASN A 335 -14.40 -24.22 -27.77
N LYS A 336 -15.49 -24.38 -28.52
CA LYS A 336 -16.83 -24.00 -28.04
C LYS A 336 -17.11 -24.66 -26.67
N GLY A 337 -17.48 -23.85 -25.69
CA GLY A 337 -17.76 -24.28 -24.32
C GLY A 337 -16.62 -24.05 -23.33
N ASP A 338 -15.40 -23.75 -23.78
CA ASP A 338 -14.27 -23.47 -22.89
C ASP A 338 -14.55 -22.24 -22.02
N MET A 339 -14.17 -22.34 -20.74
CA MET A 339 -14.20 -21.22 -19.80
C MET A 339 -12.87 -20.49 -19.83
N VAL A 340 -12.91 -19.19 -20.14
CA VAL A 340 -11.73 -18.34 -20.23
C VAL A 340 -11.87 -17.13 -19.31
N GLU A 341 -10.78 -16.73 -18.66
CA GLU A 341 -10.73 -15.52 -17.84
C GLU A 341 -10.31 -14.36 -18.73
N VAL A 342 -11.18 -13.36 -18.90
CA VAL A 342 -10.85 -12.13 -19.65
C VAL A 342 -9.99 -11.22 -18.78
N LEU A 343 -8.74 -11.03 -19.16
CA LEU A 343 -7.76 -10.21 -18.43
C LEU A 343 -7.77 -8.76 -18.90
N LYS A 344 -7.90 -8.54 -20.22
CA LYS A 344 -7.90 -7.22 -20.84
C LYS A 344 -8.83 -7.20 -22.04
N ARG A 345 -9.45 -6.06 -22.31
CA ARG A 345 -10.18 -5.78 -23.55
C ARG A 345 -9.61 -4.53 -24.21
N SER A 346 -9.44 -4.56 -25.52
CA SER A 346 -9.03 -3.40 -26.33
C SER A 346 -9.85 -3.38 -27.61
N LYS A 347 -9.93 -2.23 -28.29
CA LYS A 347 -10.50 -2.18 -29.65
C LYS A 347 -9.41 -2.50 -30.67
N ASN A 348 -9.77 -3.09 -31.80
CA ASN A 348 -8.85 -3.22 -32.93
C ASN A 348 -8.45 -1.84 -33.48
N GLU A 349 -7.42 -1.82 -34.33
CA GLU A 349 -6.86 -0.60 -34.93
C GLU A 349 -7.92 0.23 -35.71
N GLU A 350 -8.96 -0.42 -36.24
CA GLU A 350 -10.08 0.26 -36.91
C GLU A 350 -11.18 0.76 -35.95
N GLY A 351 -11.11 0.44 -34.66
CA GLY A 351 -12.09 0.84 -33.64
C GLY A 351 -13.46 0.14 -33.74
N LYS A 352 -13.61 -0.86 -34.61
CA LYS A 352 -14.88 -1.50 -34.98
C LYS A 352 -15.22 -2.75 -34.19
N SER A 353 -14.23 -3.45 -33.63
CA SER A 353 -14.44 -4.69 -32.88
C SER A 353 -13.52 -4.79 -31.68
N TRP A 354 -13.97 -5.50 -30.64
CA TRP A 354 -13.19 -5.71 -29.42
C TRP A 354 -12.33 -6.98 -29.52
N CYS A 355 -11.10 -6.84 -29.06
CA CYS A 355 -10.10 -7.88 -28.88
C CYS A 355 -9.90 -8.12 -27.38
N TYR A 356 -9.83 -9.38 -26.97
CA TYR A 356 -9.74 -9.78 -25.56
C TYR A 356 -8.49 -10.59 -25.34
N VAL A 357 -7.67 -10.16 -24.37
CA VAL A 357 -6.62 -11.00 -23.81
C VAL A 357 -7.28 -11.95 -22.84
N VAL A 358 -7.25 -13.24 -23.17
CA VAL A 358 -7.87 -14.29 -22.37
C VAL A 358 -6.81 -15.19 -21.78
N LYS A 359 -7.06 -15.63 -20.54
CA LYS A 359 -6.34 -16.69 -19.87
C LYS A 359 -7.15 -17.98 -19.95
N VAL A 360 -6.50 -19.02 -20.41
CA VAL A 360 -7.09 -20.34 -20.64
C VAL A 360 -6.51 -21.29 -19.61
N GLY A 361 -7.35 -21.84 -18.76
CA GLY A 361 -6.93 -22.80 -17.75
C GLY A 361 -7.94 -22.96 -16.63
N SER A 362 -8.51 -24.15 -16.55
CA SER A 362 -9.17 -24.65 -15.34
C SER A 362 -8.29 -25.74 -14.72
N SER A 363 -8.15 -25.70 -13.39
CA SER A 363 -7.45 -26.66 -12.51
C SER A 363 -5.92 -26.78 -12.62
N ASN A 364 -5.26 -26.32 -11.54
CA ASN A 364 -3.92 -26.60 -11.01
C ASN A 364 -3.01 -27.62 -11.74
N ASP A 365 -2.44 -27.28 -12.90
CA ASP A 365 -1.06 -27.70 -13.30
C ASP A 365 -0.69 -27.36 -14.76
N GLU A 366 -1.58 -26.77 -15.56
CA GLU A 366 -1.19 -26.32 -16.91
C GLU A 366 -0.59 -24.90 -16.94
N PRO A 367 0.44 -24.65 -17.78
CA PRO A 367 1.04 -23.32 -17.94
C PRO A 367 0.01 -22.32 -18.47
N ILE A 368 0.02 -21.11 -17.89
CA ILE A 368 -0.86 -20.01 -18.28
C ILE A 368 -0.58 -19.65 -19.75
N ARG A 369 -1.60 -19.81 -20.61
CA ARG A 369 -1.52 -19.40 -22.02
C ARG A 369 -2.34 -18.13 -22.22
N LEU A 370 -1.71 -17.12 -22.84
CA LEU A 370 -2.32 -15.83 -23.16
C LEU A 370 -2.59 -15.75 -24.66
N GLY A 371 -3.82 -15.41 -25.03
CA GLY A 371 -4.18 -15.23 -26.44
C GLY A 371 -5.23 -14.15 -26.64
N CYS A 372 -5.29 -13.62 -27.86
CA CYS A 372 -6.25 -12.60 -28.27
C CYS A 372 -7.43 -13.24 -29.03
N VAL A 373 -8.66 -12.97 -28.58
CA VAL A 373 -9.91 -13.40 -29.25
C VAL A 373 -10.88 -12.25 -29.51
N TRP A 374 -11.77 -12.42 -30.49
CA TRP A 374 -12.77 -11.42 -30.85
C TRP A 374 -14.05 -11.54 -30.02
N GLU A 375 -14.77 -10.41 -29.84
CA GLU A 375 -16.03 -10.37 -29.06
C GLU A 375 -17.08 -11.37 -29.51
N CYS A 376 -17.21 -11.57 -30.82
CA CYS A 376 -18.19 -12.50 -31.39
C CYS A 376 -18.02 -13.94 -30.88
N CYS A 377 -16.81 -14.32 -30.44
CA CYS A 377 -16.50 -15.65 -29.94
C CYS A 377 -16.84 -15.84 -28.45
N LEU A 378 -17.16 -14.79 -27.69
CA LEU A 378 -17.32 -14.85 -26.22
C LEU A 378 -18.78 -14.66 -25.76
N GLN A 379 -19.13 -15.35 -24.67
CA GLN A 379 -20.34 -15.12 -23.87
C GLN A 379 -19.97 -14.86 -22.42
N TYR A 380 -20.38 -13.72 -21.84
CA TYR A 380 -20.10 -13.42 -20.44
C TYR A 380 -21.13 -14.06 -19.51
N GLU A 381 -20.64 -14.72 -18.45
CA GLU A 381 -21.45 -15.08 -17.28
C GLU A 381 -21.01 -14.16 -16.12
N ILE A 382 -21.95 -13.40 -15.55
CA ILE A 382 -21.67 -12.52 -14.40
C ILE A 382 -21.79 -13.37 -13.13
N CYS A 383 -20.68 -13.60 -12.43
CA CYS A 383 -20.65 -14.12 -11.05
C CYS A 383 -20.47 -13.00 -10.02
#